data_AF-A0A937U5P7-F1
#
_entry.id   AF-A0A937U5P7-F1
#
_cell.length_a   1.000
_cell.length_b   1.000
_cell.length_c   1.000
_cell.angle_alpha   90.00
_cell.angle_beta   90.00
_cell.angle_gamma   90.00
#
_symmetry.space_group_name_H-M   'P 1'
#
loop_
_entity.id
_entity.type
_entity.pdbx_description
1 polymer ?
#
loop_
_entity_poly.entity_id
_entity_poly.type
_entity_poly.pdbx_seq_one_letter_code
_entity_poly.pdbx_strand_id
1 'polypeptide(L)'
;MGSREKDVRLEQRRQLEEKLKQRLSILTDRGVESGTIAKDTTVRQLRAKVREAGKRLKVIEGKEKKSEEMAKIKAEKLAAPKKEKAGKKKAAEEQEAESKRQQKKKKKKETKDKE
;
A
#
# COMPACT_ATOMS: atom_id res chain seq x y z
N MET A 1 0.27 5.36 9.88
CA MET A 1 -1.14 4.96 9.64
C MET A 1 -1.79 6.10 8.89
N GLY A 2 -2.23 5.86 7.65
CA GLY A 2 -2.41 6.89 6.61
C GLY A 2 -3.52 7.93 6.80
N SER A 3 -4.38 7.81 7.83
CA SER A 3 -5.49 8.75 8.06
C SER A 3 -5.02 10.14 8.48
N ARG A 4 -4.15 10.25 9.50
CA ARG A 4 -3.60 11.54 9.95
C ARG A 4 -2.80 12.25 8.85
N GLU A 5 -2.12 11.49 8.00
CA GLU A 5 -1.39 12.06 6.86
C GLU A 5 -2.34 12.57 5.77
N LYS A 6 -3.51 11.96 5.58
CA LYS A 6 -4.51 12.40 4.61
C LYS A 6 -5.16 13.71 5.04
N ASP A 7 -5.55 13.83 6.30
CA ASP A 7 -6.21 15.02 6.84
C ASP A 7 -5.28 16.25 6.78
N VAL A 8 -4.03 16.10 7.22
CA VAL A 8 -3.02 17.16 7.11
C VAL A 8 -2.80 17.59 5.65
N ARG A 9 -2.84 16.65 4.70
CA ARG A 9 -2.69 16.97 3.27
C ARG A 9 -3.92 17.68 2.70
N LEU A 10 -5.12 17.38 3.19
CA LEU A 10 -6.34 18.09 2.84
C LEU A 10 -6.30 19.53 3.37
N GLU A 11 -5.87 19.73 4.61
CA GLU A 11 -5.69 21.06 5.19
C GLU A 11 -4.64 21.88 4.44
N GLN A 12 -3.48 21.29 4.13
CA GLN A 12 -2.45 21.94 3.32
C GLN A 12 -2.99 22.36 1.95
N ARG A 13 -3.78 21.51 1.30
CA ARG A 13 -4.42 21.83 0.04
C ARG A 13 -5.39 23.00 0.19
N ARG A 14 -6.23 23.00 1.22
CA ARG A 14 -7.19 24.08 1.51
C ARG A 14 -6.47 25.41 1.72
N GLN A 15 -5.40 25.44 2.51
CA GLN A 15 -4.61 26.65 2.72
C GLN A 15 -3.97 27.17 1.43
N LEU A 16 -3.52 26.27 0.54
CA LEU A 16 -2.99 26.66 -0.77
C LEU A 16 -4.08 27.24 -1.70
N GLU A 17 -5.28 26.67 -1.66
CA GLU A 17 -6.44 27.17 -2.41
C GLU A 17 -6.89 28.54 -1.88
N GLU A 18 -6.89 28.75 -0.57
CA GLU A 18 -7.19 30.05 0.05
C GLU A 18 -6.15 31.11 -0.36
N LYS A 19 -4.85 30.78 -0.32
CA LYS A 19 -3.78 31.67 -0.80
C LYS A 19 -3.91 31.99 -2.29
N LEU A 20 -4.31 31.01 -3.11
CA LEU A 20 -4.59 31.23 -4.53
C LEU A 20 -5.73 32.24 -4.70
N LYS A 21 -6.84 32.05 -3.99
CA LYS A 21 -8.01 32.94 -4.06
C LYS A 21 -7.65 34.37 -3.65
N GLN A 22 -6.91 34.55 -2.55
CA GLN A 22 -6.42 35.86 -2.11
C GLN A 22 -5.53 36.52 -3.16
N ARG A 23 -4.63 35.76 -3.79
CA ARG A 23 -3.78 36.32 -4.85
C ARG A 23 -4.59 36.74 -6.07
N LEU A 24 -5.59 35.93 -6.45
CA LEU A 24 -6.48 36.24 -7.56
C LEU A 24 -7.31 37.49 -7.28
N SER A 25 -7.89 37.64 -6.08
CA SER A 25 -8.65 38.84 -5.70
C SER A 25 -7.78 40.09 -5.76
N ILE A 26 -6.57 40.04 -5.20
CA ILE A 26 -5.63 41.18 -5.26
C ILE A 26 -5.30 41.57 -6.71
N LEU A 27 -5.16 40.59 -7.61
CA LEU A 27 -4.86 40.86 -9.02
C LEU A 27 -6.08 41.43 -9.77
N THR A 28 -7.28 40.94 -9.47
CA THR A 28 -8.52 41.49 -10.05
C THR A 28 -8.80 42.90 -9.56
N ASP A 29 -8.56 43.18 -8.27
CA ASP A 29 -8.75 44.51 -7.67
C ASP A 29 -7.76 45.53 -8.26
N ARG A 30 -6.58 45.07 -8.68
CA ARG A 30 -5.59 45.88 -9.40
C ARG A 30 -5.91 46.07 -10.89
N GLY A 31 -7.02 45.53 -11.39
CA GLY A 31 -7.42 45.63 -12.79
C GLY A 31 -6.54 44.82 -13.74
N VAL A 32 -5.84 43.78 -13.25
CA VAL A 32 -5.00 42.94 -14.10
C VAL A 32 -5.88 42.02 -14.95
N GLU A 33 -5.67 42.02 -16.26
CA GLU A 33 -6.41 41.16 -17.18
C GLU A 33 -6.19 39.66 -16.92
N SER A 34 -7.20 38.84 -17.16
CA SER A 34 -7.16 37.39 -16.93
C SER A 34 -5.99 36.68 -17.63
N GLY A 35 -5.61 37.15 -18.83
CA GLY A 35 -4.50 36.62 -19.61
C GLY A 35 -3.12 36.85 -18.96
N THR A 36 -2.95 37.98 -18.27
CA THR A 36 -1.71 38.30 -17.54
C THR A 36 -1.72 37.67 -16.14
N ILE A 37 -2.89 37.55 -15.48
CA ILE A 37 -3.06 36.76 -14.25
C ILE A 37 -2.62 35.30 -14.46
N ALA A 38 -2.95 34.70 -15.60
CA ALA A 38 -2.54 33.33 -15.91
C ALA A 38 -1.01 33.17 -16.07
N LYS A 39 -0.32 34.25 -16.44
CA LYS A 39 1.15 34.30 -16.60
C LYS A 39 1.87 34.66 -15.30
N ASP A 40 1.16 35.18 -14.29
CA ASP A 40 1.73 35.48 -12.98
C ASP A 40 2.39 34.23 -12.37
N THR A 41 3.66 34.38 -11.99
CA THR A 41 4.50 33.28 -11.51
C THR A 41 3.97 32.69 -10.21
N THR A 42 3.46 33.53 -9.31
CA THR A 42 2.92 33.12 -8.01
C THR A 42 1.63 32.32 -8.18
N VAL A 43 0.74 32.77 -9.06
CA VAL A 43 -0.49 32.04 -9.43
C VAL A 43 -0.14 30.70 -10.05
N ARG A 44 0.84 30.66 -10.96
CA ARG A 44 1.28 29.40 -11.61
C ARG A 44 1.86 28.41 -10.60
N GLN A 45 2.71 28.88 -9.67
CA GLN A 45 3.28 28.07 -8.61
C GLN A 45 2.20 27.54 -7.65
N LEU A 46 1.26 28.39 -7.21
CA LEU A 46 0.18 27.98 -6.32
C LEU A 46 -0.72 26.92 -6.98
N ARG A 47 -1.09 27.12 -8.26
CA ARG A 47 -1.83 26.11 -9.04
C ARG A 47 -1.07 24.80 -9.14
N ALA A 48 0.24 24.84 -9.37
CA ALA A 48 1.08 23.64 -9.43
C ALA A 48 1.04 22.87 -8.10
N LYS A 49 1.24 23.56 -6.97
CA LYS A 49 1.20 22.95 -5.62
C LYS A 49 -0.17 22.34 -5.30
N VAL A 50 -1.27 22.99 -5.69
CA VAL A 50 -2.62 22.43 -5.53
C VAL A 50 -2.79 21.14 -6.35
N ARG A 51 -2.31 21.11 -7.59
CA ARG A 51 -2.35 19.88 -8.43
C ARG A 51 -1.51 18.76 -7.84
N GLU A 52 -0.33 19.07 -7.31
CA GLU A 52 0.54 18.08 -6.64
C GLU A 52 -0.13 17.50 -5.40
N ALA A 53 -0.71 18.34 -4.54
CA ALA A 53 -1.46 17.89 -3.38
C ALA A 53 -2.63 16.97 -3.79
N GLY A 54 -3.38 17.34 -4.84
CA GLY A 54 -4.45 16.51 -5.40
C GLY A 54 -3.96 15.16 -5.93
N LYS A 55 -2.83 15.13 -6.65
CA LYS A 55 -2.23 13.87 -7.12
C LYS A 55 -1.85 12.95 -5.95
N ARG A 56 -1.26 13.51 -4.89
CA ARG A 56 -0.88 12.73 -3.70
C ARG A 56 -2.10 12.17 -2.97
N LEU A 57 -3.17 12.95 -2.83
CA LEU A 57 -4.43 12.49 -2.24
C LEU A 57 -5.04 11.32 -3.03
N LYS A 58 -5.07 11.42 -4.37
CA LYS A 58 -5.54 10.31 -5.23
C LYS A 58 -4.73 9.03 -5.04
N VAL A 59 -3.42 9.13 -4.84
CA VAL A 59 -2.56 7.96 -4.58
C VAL A 59 -2.90 7.34 -3.23
N ILE A 60 -3.17 8.15 -2.20
CA ILE A 60 -3.58 7.67 -0.87
C ILE A 60 -4.92 6.93 -0.98
N GLU A 61 -5.92 7.53 -1.63
CA GLU A 61 -7.22 6.91 -1.87
C GLU A 61 -7.10 5.59 -2.66
N GLY A 62 -6.24 5.55 -3.68
CA GLY A 62 -5.97 4.32 -4.42
C GLY A 62 -5.34 3.22 -3.57
N LYS A 63 -4.50 3.58 -2.59
CA LYS A 63 -3.94 2.61 -1.63
C LYS A 63 -4.99 2.14 -0.62
N GLU A 64 -5.85 3.04 -0.14
CA GLU A 64 -6.97 2.71 0.75
C GLU A 64 -7.91 1.71 0.10
N LYS A 65 -8.35 1.94 -1.14
CA LYS A 65 -9.20 1.02 -1.90
C LYS A 65 -8.57 -0.37 -2.06
N LYS A 66 -7.30 -0.43 -2.46
CA LYS A 66 -6.57 -1.72 -2.56
C LYS A 66 -6.50 -2.43 -1.22
N SER A 67 -6.32 -1.69 -0.12
CA SER A 67 -6.28 -2.28 1.22
C SER A 67 -7.64 -2.84 1.63
N GLU A 68 -8.74 -2.16 1.29
CA GLU A 68 -10.11 -2.62 1.52
C GLU A 68 -10.44 -3.85 0.68
N GLU A 69 -10.07 -3.85 -0.61
CA GLU A 69 -10.23 -5.03 -1.48
C GLU A 69 -9.47 -6.24 -0.94
N MET A 70 -8.22 -6.05 -0.52
CA MET A 70 -7.43 -7.10 0.10
C MET A 70 -8.02 -7.58 1.44
N ALA A 71 -8.62 -6.67 2.22
CA ALA A 71 -9.31 -7.03 3.45
C ALA A 71 -10.57 -7.86 3.17
N LYS A 72 -11.36 -7.51 2.15
CA LYS A 72 -12.53 -8.29 1.70
C LYS A 72 -12.12 -9.68 1.23
N ILE A 73 -11.11 -9.78 0.36
CA ILE A 73 -10.59 -11.08 -0.11
C ILE A 73 -10.09 -11.93 1.05
N LYS A 74 -9.43 -11.33 2.05
CA LYS A 74 -9.01 -12.06 3.26
C LYS A 74 -10.20 -12.51 4.10
N ALA A 75 -11.20 -11.66 4.28
CA ALA A 75 -12.42 -11.99 5.00
C ALA A 75 -13.20 -13.11 4.32
N GLU A 76 -13.34 -13.07 2.99
CA GLU A 76 -13.96 -14.15 2.19
C GLU A 76 -13.16 -15.44 2.28
N LYS A 77 -11.83 -15.40 2.23
CA LYS A 77 -10.97 -16.59 2.41
C LYS A 77 -11.04 -17.18 3.82
N LEU A 78 -11.27 -16.36 4.84
CA LEU A 78 -11.41 -16.80 6.22
C LEU A 78 -12.83 -17.30 6.52
N ALA A 79 -13.84 -16.75 5.85
CA ALA A 79 -15.23 -17.17 5.93
C ALA A 79 -15.53 -18.41 5.06
N ALA A 80 -14.74 -18.65 4.02
CA ALA A 80 -14.76 -19.91 3.29
C ALA A 80 -14.37 -21.04 4.26
N PRO A 81 -15.23 -22.07 4.46
CA PRO A 81 -14.91 -23.16 5.36
C PRO A 81 -13.59 -23.78 4.87
N LYS A 82 -12.64 -23.96 5.78
CA LYS A 82 -11.41 -24.71 5.55
C LYS A 82 -11.81 -26.09 5.05
N LYS A 83 -11.94 -26.26 3.73
CA LYS A 83 -12.09 -27.58 3.13
C LYS A 83 -10.87 -28.35 3.59
N GLU A 84 -11.19 -29.33 4.42
CA GLU A 84 -10.29 -30.20 5.15
C GLU A 84 -9.06 -30.52 4.31
N LYS A 85 -7.88 -30.06 4.74
CA LYS A 85 -6.64 -30.80 4.45
C LYS A 85 -6.54 -31.98 5.41
N ALA A 86 -7.62 -32.76 5.53
CA ALA A 86 -7.55 -34.11 6.07
C ALA A 86 -6.86 -34.96 5.01
N GLY A 87 -5.63 -35.40 5.27
CA GLY A 87 -5.00 -36.46 4.47
C GLY A 87 -3.52 -36.28 4.14
N LYS A 88 -3.04 -35.08 3.77
CA LYS A 88 -1.67 -34.94 3.22
C LYS A 88 -0.57 -34.48 4.20
N LYS A 89 -0.90 -34.07 5.43
CA LYS A 89 0.12 -33.61 6.39
C LYS A 89 0.73 -34.72 7.26
N LYS A 90 0.02 -35.81 7.55
CA LYS A 90 0.59 -36.90 8.36
C LYS A 90 1.65 -37.72 7.62
N ALA A 91 1.56 -37.86 6.30
CA ALA A 91 2.54 -38.64 5.53
C ALA A 91 3.86 -37.89 5.23
N ALA A 92 3.85 -36.55 5.25
CA ALA A 92 5.05 -35.75 4.97
C ALA A 92 5.92 -35.51 6.21
N GLU A 93 5.31 -35.43 7.40
CA GLU A 93 6.03 -35.19 8.67
C GLU A 93 6.81 -36.44 9.13
N GLU A 94 6.34 -37.64 8.79
CA GLU A 94 7.01 -38.90 9.15
C GLU A 94 8.19 -39.25 8.22
N GLN A 95 8.18 -38.77 6.97
CA GLN A 95 9.30 -38.95 6.03
C GLN A 95 10.42 -37.92 6.19
N GLU A 96 10.15 -36.74 6.78
CA GLU A 96 11.17 -35.72 7.02
C GLU A 96 11.88 -35.89 8.38
N ALA A 97 11.31 -36.69 9.29
CA ALA A 97 11.88 -36.96 10.61
C ALA A 97 13.11 -37.91 10.57
N GLU A 98 13.25 -38.76 9.55
CA GLU A 98 14.48 -39.54 9.38
C GLU A 98 15.48 -38.79 8.50
N SER A 99 16.35 -38.01 9.15
CA SER A 99 17.52 -37.41 8.52
C SER A 99 18.31 -38.47 7.73
N LYS A 100 18.79 -38.13 6.51
CA LYS A 100 19.73 -38.94 5.70
C LYS A 100 20.88 -39.53 6.54
N ARG A 101 21.27 -38.85 7.62
CA ARG A 101 22.31 -39.30 8.58
C ARG A 101 21.90 -40.54 9.38
N GLN A 102 20.63 -40.66 9.76
CA GLN A 102 20.09 -41.82 10.49
C GLN A 102 19.96 -43.03 9.57
N GLN A 103 19.51 -42.82 8.32
CA GLN A 103 19.44 -43.90 7.31
C GLN A 103 20.83 -44.47 6.97
N LYS A 104 21.86 -43.62 6.89
CA LYS A 104 23.25 -44.05 6.67
C LYS A 104 23.83 -44.82 7.88
N LYS A 105 23.40 -44.47 9.11
CA LYS A 105 23.79 -45.18 10.34
C LYS A 105 23.14 -46.56 10.47
N LYS A 106 21.86 -46.70 10.07
CA LYS A 106 21.16 -47.99 10.04
C LYS A 106 21.79 -48.94 9.00
N LYS A 107 22.05 -48.46 7.76
CA LYS A 107 22.77 -49.25 6.73
C LYS A 107 24.16 -49.69 7.15
N LYS A 108 24.90 -48.87 7.92
CA LYS A 108 26.24 -49.22 8.43
C LYS A 108 26.20 -50.22 9.60
N LYS A 109 25.07 -50.36 10.30
CA LYS A 109 24.88 -51.38 11.32
C LYS A 109 24.45 -52.72 10.70
N GLU A 110 23.51 -52.70 9.76
CA GLU A 110 23.07 -53.92 9.05
C GLU A 110 24.16 -54.57 8.20
N THR A 111 25.14 -53.80 7.71
CA THR A 111 26.32 -54.35 7.01
C THR A 111 27.39 -54.88 7.95
N LYS A 112 27.30 -54.61 9.25
CA LYS A 112 28.27 -55.07 10.27
C LYS A 112 27.78 -56.29 11.05
N ASP A 113 26.48 -56.56 11.07
CA ASP A 113 25.87 -57.70 11.75
C ASP A 113 25.65 -58.92 10.82
N LYS A 114 26.17 -58.87 9.58
CA LYS A 114 26.10 -59.96 8.58
C LYS A 114 27.47 -60.56 8.22
N GLU A 115 28.50 -60.26 8.98
CA GLU A 115 29.85 -60.83 8.84
C GLU A 115 30.21 -61.66 10.08
#